data_AF-A0A0G4M8Q6-F1
#
_entry.id   AF-A0A0G4M8Q6-F1
#
_cell.length_a   1.000
_cell.length_b   1.000
_cell.length_c   1.000
_cell.angle_alpha   90.00
_cell.angle_beta   90.00
_cell.angle_gamma   90.00
#
_symmetry.space_group_name_H-M   'P 1'
#
loop_
_entity.id
_entity.type
_entity.pdbx_description
1 polymer ?
#
loop_
_entity_poly.entity_id
_entity_poly.type
_entity_poly.pdbx_seq_one_letter_code
_entity_poly.pdbx_strand_id
1 'polypeptide(L)'
;MPLFQFLLRMSNFRNPLLRTLVPSISTAFAIQAAFAVPSIICQMGSYLFQRVLSDGQDSRFDEIKRSPAKFAVAFTAQATWVSLCLLPVITLNAVPAAAFASIPAIQATDVLGLLVYAGGFAYEIIADRQKSKWAAEKKAKVHDEEFLTRGLWSRSQFPNYFGEISLWTGIATAAFGVLAARPIRAGLGLPLGIAGPALAMGMSYISPAFVSFLLLKISGVPLSEKKYNERYGHRKDYQAWKENTPKLIPKLF
;
A
#
# COMPACT_ATOMS: atom_id res chain seq x y z
N MET A 1 28.65 -6.17 31.12
CA MET A 1 27.66 -5.08 31.23
C MET A 1 26.36 -5.50 30.56
N PRO A 2 25.18 -5.12 31.08
CA PRO A 2 23.92 -5.40 30.40
C PRO A 2 23.87 -4.67 29.06
N LEU A 3 23.38 -5.35 28.01
CA LEU A 3 23.24 -4.81 26.65
C LEU A 3 22.57 -3.43 26.63
N PHE A 4 21.55 -3.26 27.48
CA PHE A 4 20.81 -2.02 27.64
C PHE A 4 21.69 -0.83 28.09
N GLN A 5 22.56 -1.06 29.08
CA GLN A 5 23.49 -0.04 29.58
C GLN A 5 24.58 0.33 28.56
N PHE A 6 24.99 -0.65 27.73
CA PHE A 6 25.92 -0.42 26.64
C PHE A 6 25.31 0.44 25.53
N LEU A 7 24.07 0.14 25.10
CA LEU A 7 23.35 0.91 24.08
C LEU A 7 23.04 2.34 24.52
N LEU A 8 22.67 2.53 25.79
CA LEU A 8 22.45 3.86 26.36
C LEU A 8 23.72 4.70 26.39
N ARG A 9 24.89 4.10 26.65
CA ARG A 9 26.17 4.82 26.60
C ARG A 9 26.60 5.18 25.18
N MET A 10 26.36 4.30 24.20
CA MET A 10 26.69 4.57 22.80
C MET A 10 25.84 5.69 22.18
N SER A 11 24.61 5.88 22.67
CA SER A 11 23.69 6.91 22.18
C SER A 11 23.78 8.24 22.95
N ASN A 12 24.55 8.30 24.02
CA ASN A 12 24.67 9.48 24.89
C ASN A 12 25.72 10.48 24.39
N PHE A 13 25.50 11.04 23.20
CA PHE A 13 26.40 12.03 22.59
C PHE A 13 26.45 13.32 23.42
N ARG A 14 27.60 14.00 23.45
CA ARG A 14 27.75 15.32 24.13
C ARG A 14 26.98 16.43 23.41
N ASN A 15 26.82 16.31 22.09
CA ASN A 15 26.06 17.28 21.29
C ASN A 15 24.54 16.97 21.38
N PRO A 16 23.69 17.94 21.78
CA PRO A 16 22.24 17.73 21.92
C PRO A 16 21.54 17.29 20.64
N LEU A 17 22.00 17.76 19.48
CA LEU A 17 21.46 17.36 18.18
C LEU A 17 21.78 15.89 17.89
N LEU A 18 23.04 15.46 18.06
CA LEU A 18 23.43 14.06 17.81
C LEU A 18 22.78 13.09 18.79
N ARG A 19 22.58 13.49 20.04
CA ARG A 19 21.88 12.70 21.07
C ARG A 19 20.43 12.40 20.69
N THR A 20 19.81 13.24 19.86
CA THR A 20 18.41 13.08 19.45
C THR A 20 18.30 12.47 18.05
N LEU A 21 19.15 12.92 17.12
CA LEU A 21 19.11 12.55 15.71
C LEU A 21 19.55 11.11 15.48
N VAL A 22 20.65 10.69 16.12
CA VAL A 22 21.24 9.36 15.88
C VAL A 22 20.29 8.25 16.37
N PRO A 23 19.75 8.26 17.60
CA PRO A 23 18.84 7.20 18.03
C PRO A 23 17.54 7.17 17.23
N SER A 24 17.01 8.33 16.83
CA SER A 24 15.78 8.42 16.04
C SER A 24 15.96 7.84 14.63
N ILE A 25 17.05 8.21 13.95
CA ILE A 25 17.40 7.69 12.63
C ILE A 25 17.70 6.19 12.72
N SER A 26 18.50 5.76 13.70
CA SER A 26 18.79 4.34 13.92
C SER A 26 17.53 3.52 14.20
N THR A 27 16.58 4.05 14.96
CA THR A 27 15.29 3.37 15.24
C THR A 27 14.43 3.26 13.97
N ALA A 28 14.35 4.33 13.17
CA ALA A 28 13.63 4.31 11.90
C ALA A 28 14.21 3.27 10.93
N PHE A 29 15.54 3.25 10.75
CA PHE A 29 16.21 2.24 9.92
C PHE A 29 16.08 0.83 10.48
N ALA A 30 16.11 0.66 11.81
CA ALA A 30 15.91 -0.64 12.44
C ALA A 30 14.50 -1.18 12.21
N ILE A 31 13.46 -0.33 12.31
CA ILE A 31 12.07 -0.71 12.00
C ILE A 31 11.94 -1.06 10.50
N GLN A 32 12.56 -0.26 9.63
CA GLN A 32 12.54 -0.50 8.18
C GLN A 32 13.24 -1.81 7.81
N ALA A 33 14.38 -2.11 8.45
CA ALA A 33 15.13 -3.36 8.26
C ALA A 33 14.43 -4.58 8.90
N ALA A 34 13.71 -4.41 10.01
CA ALA A 34 13.06 -5.51 10.72
C ALA A 34 11.71 -5.91 10.11
N PHE A 35 10.96 -4.97 9.53
CA PHE A 35 9.59 -5.22 9.08
C PHE A 35 9.39 -4.99 7.58
N ALA A 36 9.88 -3.87 7.03
CA ALA A 36 9.64 -3.54 5.62
C ALA A 36 10.51 -4.39 4.67
N VAL A 37 11.81 -4.52 4.96
CA VAL A 37 12.74 -5.30 4.13
C VAL A 37 12.36 -6.79 4.08
N PRO A 38 12.07 -7.47 5.21
CA PRO A 38 11.68 -8.88 5.18
C PRO A 38 10.32 -9.08 4.53
N SER A 39 9.37 -8.15 4.69
CA SER A 39 8.07 -8.22 3.99
C SER A 39 8.25 -8.13 2.48
N ILE A 40 9.06 -7.18 1.98
CA ILE A 40 9.32 -7.01 0.55
C ILE A 40 10.06 -8.21 -0.05
N ILE A 41 11.08 -8.71 0.67
CA ILE A 41 11.86 -9.87 0.24
C ILE A 41 11.02 -11.15 0.27
N CYS A 42 10.20 -11.34 1.31
CA CYS A 42 9.40 -12.55 1.49
C CYS A 42 8.23 -12.63 0.49
N GLN A 43 7.63 -11.49 0.11
CA GLN A 43 6.41 -11.49 -0.69
C GLN A 43 6.68 -11.37 -2.20
N MET A 44 7.46 -10.38 -2.63
CA MET A 44 7.65 -10.07 -4.06
C MET A 44 9.07 -10.38 -4.56
N GLY A 45 10.09 -10.17 -3.72
CA GLY A 45 11.49 -10.39 -4.09
C GLY A 45 11.79 -11.84 -4.41
N SER A 46 11.39 -12.77 -3.54
CA SER A 46 11.58 -14.22 -3.72
C SER A 46 10.86 -14.75 -4.96
N TYR A 47 9.59 -14.35 -5.18
CA TYR A 47 8.78 -14.78 -6.33
C TYR A 47 9.31 -14.23 -7.66
N LEU A 48 9.66 -12.94 -7.73
CA LEU A 48 10.26 -12.34 -8.93
C LEU A 48 11.65 -12.91 -9.21
N PHE A 49 12.45 -13.13 -8.17
CA PHE A 49 13.79 -13.72 -8.29
C PHE A 49 13.74 -15.18 -8.75
N GLN A 50 12.84 -15.99 -8.18
CA GLN A 50 12.61 -17.38 -8.64
C GLN A 50 12.16 -17.42 -10.10
N ARG A 51 11.31 -16.48 -10.51
CA ARG A 51 10.84 -16.39 -11.90
C ARG A 51 11.91 -15.91 -12.87
N VAL A 52 12.77 -14.98 -12.48
CA VAL A 52 13.94 -14.56 -13.30
C VAL A 52 14.95 -15.71 -13.42
N LEU A 53 15.15 -16.50 -12.36
CA LEU A 53 15.98 -17.70 -12.39
C LEU A 53 15.37 -18.82 -13.24
N SER A 54 14.04 -18.94 -13.33
CA SER A 54 13.37 -19.95 -14.15
C SER A 54 13.23 -19.55 -15.63
N ASP A 55 12.89 -18.30 -15.90
CA ASP A 55 12.57 -17.81 -17.26
C ASP A 55 13.79 -17.17 -17.95
N GLY A 56 14.89 -16.92 -17.23
CA GLY A 56 16.18 -16.41 -17.73
C GLY A 56 16.17 -14.93 -18.16
N GLN A 57 15.05 -14.42 -18.68
CA GLN A 57 14.84 -13.01 -19.01
C GLN A 57 13.35 -12.62 -18.95
N ASP A 58 13.06 -11.36 -18.63
CA ASP A 58 11.74 -10.79 -18.80
C ASP A 58 11.71 -9.96 -20.09
N SER A 59 11.12 -10.54 -21.14
CA SER A 59 11.10 -9.98 -22.50
C SER A 59 10.49 -8.57 -22.59
N ARG A 60 9.70 -8.16 -21.60
CA ARG A 60 9.11 -6.81 -21.52
C ARG A 60 10.15 -5.71 -21.34
N PHE A 61 11.33 -6.04 -20.81
CA PHE A 61 12.39 -5.07 -20.56
C PHE A 61 13.47 -5.04 -21.65
N ASP A 62 13.45 -5.98 -22.60
CA ASP A 62 14.49 -6.11 -23.62
C ASP A 62 14.55 -4.89 -24.54
N GLU A 63 13.40 -4.28 -24.85
CA GLU A 63 13.35 -3.04 -25.63
C GLU A 63 13.63 -1.78 -24.79
N ILE A 64 13.27 -1.79 -23.51
CA ILE A 64 13.45 -0.64 -22.61
C ILE A 64 14.93 -0.46 -22.25
N LYS A 65 15.65 -1.56 -22.02
CA LYS A 65 17.08 -1.57 -21.66
C LYS A 65 18.00 -1.08 -22.79
N ARG A 66 17.55 -1.19 -24.05
CA ARG A 66 18.34 -0.78 -25.24
C ARG A 66 18.40 0.73 -25.43
N SER A 67 17.48 1.49 -24.81
CA SER A 67 17.44 2.94 -24.93
C SER A 67 17.55 3.59 -23.55
N PRO A 68 18.68 4.26 -23.25
CA PRO A 68 18.85 4.98 -21.98
C PRO A 68 17.72 5.97 -21.69
N ALA A 69 17.17 6.62 -22.73
CA ALA A 69 16.03 7.53 -22.60
C ALA A 69 14.73 6.81 -22.20
N LYS A 70 14.39 5.68 -22.85
CA LYS A 70 13.19 4.89 -22.48
C LYS A 70 13.32 4.33 -21.06
N PHE A 71 14.53 3.87 -20.70
CA PHE A 71 14.83 3.42 -19.35
C PHE A 71 14.66 4.55 -18.32
N ALA A 72 15.21 5.74 -18.59
CA ALA A 72 15.09 6.90 -17.69
C ALA A 72 13.62 7.32 -17.49
N VAL A 73 12.80 7.29 -18.54
CA VAL A 73 11.36 7.56 -18.44
C VAL A 73 10.66 6.52 -17.58
N ALA A 74 10.90 5.23 -17.83
CA ALA A 74 10.30 4.15 -17.04
C ALA A 74 10.70 4.21 -15.56
N PHE A 75 11.98 4.48 -15.30
CA PHE A 75 12.52 4.66 -13.95
C PHE A 75 11.89 5.86 -13.24
N THR A 76 11.79 7.01 -13.92
CA THR A 76 11.20 8.23 -13.35
C THR A 76 9.70 8.05 -13.10
N ALA A 77 9.00 7.33 -13.97
CA ALA A 77 7.60 6.98 -13.77
C ALA A 77 7.40 6.09 -12.55
N GLN A 78 8.25 5.07 -12.35
CA GLN A 78 8.23 4.23 -11.16
C GLN A 78 8.56 5.02 -9.88
N ALA A 79 9.57 5.89 -9.93
CA ALA A 79 9.92 6.75 -8.81
C ALA A 79 8.76 7.68 -8.42
N THR A 80 8.11 8.28 -9.43
CA THR A 80 6.92 9.13 -9.23
C THR A 80 5.78 8.32 -8.61
N TRP A 81 5.51 7.13 -9.14
CA TRP A 81 4.47 6.23 -8.62
C TRP A 81 4.69 5.91 -7.13
N VAL A 82 5.88 5.44 -6.77
CA VAL A 82 6.21 5.08 -5.39
C VAL A 82 6.10 6.30 -4.48
N SER A 83 6.55 7.47 -4.96
CA SER A 83 6.48 8.73 -4.21
C SER A 83 5.03 9.15 -3.94
N LEU A 84 4.12 8.98 -4.90
CA LEU A 84 2.69 9.28 -4.72
C LEU A 84 2.03 8.34 -3.70
N CYS A 85 2.34 7.05 -3.75
CA CYS A 85 1.84 6.09 -2.74
C CYS A 85 2.39 6.39 -1.34
N LEU A 86 3.65 6.81 -1.24
CA LEU A 86 4.32 7.08 0.04
C LEU A 86 4.16 8.52 0.54
N LEU A 87 3.51 9.41 -0.21
CA LEU A 87 3.39 10.83 0.15
C LEU A 87 2.93 11.09 1.60
N PRO A 88 1.88 10.42 2.16
CA PRO A 88 1.52 10.59 3.57
C PRO A 88 2.69 10.30 4.52
N VAL A 89 3.45 9.24 4.26
CA VAL A 89 4.58 8.82 5.09
C VAL A 89 5.76 9.78 4.92
N ILE A 90 6.07 10.19 3.69
CA ILE A 90 7.14 11.16 3.41
C ILE A 90 6.85 12.48 4.11
N THR A 91 5.60 12.94 4.05
CA THR A 91 5.17 14.20 4.67
C THR A 91 5.28 14.15 6.18
N LEU A 92 4.89 13.05 6.81
CA LEU A 92 5.08 12.84 8.25
C LEU A 92 6.56 12.85 8.65
N ASN A 93 7.43 12.22 7.86
CA ASN A 93 8.87 12.19 8.13
C ASN A 93 9.53 13.57 7.95
N ALA A 94 8.92 14.48 7.20
CA ALA A 94 9.40 15.86 7.05
C ALA A 94 9.05 16.76 8.24
N VAL A 95 8.19 16.31 9.15
CA VAL A 95 7.79 17.10 10.32
C VAL A 95 8.95 17.18 11.34
N PRO A 96 9.29 18.37 11.86
CA PRO A 96 10.28 18.50 12.91
C PRO A 96 9.89 17.70 14.16
N ALA A 97 10.83 16.90 14.71
CA ALA A 97 10.59 16.06 15.88
C ALA A 97 9.99 16.83 17.09
N ALA A 98 10.39 18.09 17.27
CA ALA A 98 9.88 18.96 18.34
C ALA A 98 8.38 19.27 18.21
N ALA A 99 7.81 19.27 17.00
CA ALA A 99 6.39 19.52 16.79
C ALA A 99 5.52 18.40 17.36
N PHE A 100 6.01 17.15 17.37
CA PHE A 100 5.29 16.00 17.93
C PHE A 100 5.13 16.08 19.45
N ALA A 101 6.01 16.79 20.17
CA ALA A 101 5.89 16.97 21.62
C ALA A 101 4.64 17.76 22.04
N SER A 102 4.00 18.46 21.09
CA SER A 102 2.83 19.31 21.31
C SER A 102 1.49 18.69 20.86
N ILE A 103 1.51 17.42 20.47
CA ILE A 103 0.30 16.65 20.15
C ILE A 103 0.21 15.40 21.04
N PRO A 104 -0.99 14.84 21.26
CA PRO A 104 -1.12 13.57 21.96
C PRO A 104 -0.32 12.46 21.27
N ALA A 105 0.22 11.53 22.06
CA ALA A 105 0.99 10.40 21.52
C ALA A 105 0.15 9.46 20.65
N ILE A 106 -1.17 9.37 20.92
CA ILE A 106 -2.14 8.61 20.14
C ILE A 106 -3.40 9.47 19.96
N GLN A 107 -3.87 9.57 18.73
CA GLN A 107 -5.09 10.26 18.33
C GLN A 107 -6.16 9.26 17.88
N ALA A 108 -7.43 9.68 17.92
CA ALA A 108 -8.55 8.83 17.45
C ALA A 108 -8.39 8.41 15.97
N THR A 109 -7.79 9.28 15.16
CA THR A 109 -7.45 9.01 13.76
C THR A 109 -6.38 7.94 13.59
N ASP A 110 -5.46 7.78 14.55
CA ASP A 110 -4.45 6.72 14.50
C ASP A 110 -5.10 5.36 14.73
N VAL A 111 -5.99 5.29 15.72
CA VAL A 111 -6.78 4.08 15.99
C VAL A 111 -7.68 3.74 14.81
N LEU A 112 -8.42 4.73 14.29
CA LEU A 112 -9.29 4.53 13.12
C LEU A 112 -8.50 4.10 11.89
N GLY A 113 -7.39 4.80 11.59
CA GLY A 113 -6.53 4.49 10.46
C GLY A 113 -5.92 3.10 10.56
N LEU A 114 -5.48 2.69 11.76
CA LEU A 114 -4.96 1.36 12.01
C LEU A 114 -6.03 0.27 11.86
N LEU A 115 -7.25 0.50 12.35
CA LEU A 115 -8.36 -0.43 12.19
C LEU A 115 -8.75 -0.61 10.71
N VAL A 116 -8.83 0.50 9.96
CA VAL A 116 -9.10 0.48 8.52
C VAL A 116 -7.96 -0.21 7.76
N TYR A 117 -6.71 0.06 8.13
CA TYR A 117 -5.54 -0.62 7.57
C TYR A 117 -5.57 -2.12 7.80
N ALA A 118 -5.71 -2.55 9.05
CA ALA A 118 -5.72 -3.96 9.41
C ALA A 118 -6.91 -4.69 8.78
N GLY A 119 -8.09 -4.06 8.75
CA GLY A 119 -9.28 -4.58 8.08
C GLY A 119 -9.07 -4.74 6.57
N GLY A 120 -8.56 -3.71 5.89
CA GLY A 120 -8.26 -3.76 4.46
C GLY A 120 -7.24 -4.83 4.10
N PHE A 121 -6.14 -4.88 4.86
CA PHE A 121 -5.08 -5.87 4.69
C PHE A 121 -5.58 -7.31 4.91
N ALA A 122 -6.36 -7.55 5.97
CA ALA A 122 -6.97 -8.86 6.21
C ALA A 122 -7.93 -9.24 5.07
N TYR A 123 -8.75 -8.29 4.60
CA TYR A 123 -9.70 -8.52 3.51
C TYR A 123 -9.00 -8.89 2.20
N GLU A 124 -7.90 -8.20 1.86
CA GLU A 124 -7.05 -8.51 0.71
C GLU A 124 -6.44 -9.92 0.80
N ILE A 125 -5.79 -10.24 1.93
CA ILE A 125 -5.18 -11.54 2.15
C ILE A 125 -6.21 -12.67 2.02
N ILE A 126 -7.40 -12.49 2.59
CA ILE A 126 -8.46 -13.50 2.52
C ILE A 126 -8.92 -13.68 1.06
N ALA A 127 -9.13 -12.59 0.33
CA ALA A 127 -9.54 -12.62 -1.07
C ALA A 127 -8.51 -13.34 -1.96
N ASP A 128 -7.22 -13.05 -1.78
CA ASP A 128 -6.14 -13.64 -2.56
C ASP A 128 -5.88 -15.10 -2.20
N ARG A 129 -6.03 -15.47 -0.93
CA ARG A 129 -5.99 -16.88 -0.49
C ARG A 129 -7.14 -17.67 -1.08
N GLN A 130 -8.36 -17.13 -1.07
CA GLN A 130 -9.52 -17.77 -1.70
C GLN A 130 -9.28 -17.99 -3.20
N LYS A 131 -8.75 -16.99 -3.91
CA LYS A 131 -8.43 -17.07 -5.34
C LYS A 131 -7.34 -18.10 -5.64
N SER A 132 -6.27 -18.10 -4.87
CA SER A 132 -5.15 -19.05 -5.02
C SER A 132 -5.60 -20.48 -4.74
N LYS A 133 -6.38 -20.68 -3.68
CA LYS A 133 -6.95 -21.99 -3.33
C LYS A 133 -7.87 -22.51 -4.43
N TRP A 134 -8.79 -21.68 -4.91
CA TRP A 134 -9.70 -22.03 -6.02
C TRP A 134 -8.94 -22.42 -7.29
N ALA A 135 -7.90 -21.66 -7.66
CA ALA A 135 -7.08 -21.98 -8.83
C ALA A 135 -6.35 -23.32 -8.69
N ALA A 136 -5.85 -23.64 -7.49
CA ALA A 136 -5.21 -24.92 -7.21
C ALA A 136 -6.21 -26.09 -7.26
N GLU A 137 -7.40 -25.92 -6.67
CA GLU A 137 -8.49 -26.90 -6.70
C GLU A 137 -8.98 -27.18 -8.13
N LYS A 138 -9.12 -26.15 -8.96
CA LYS A 138 -9.41 -26.29 -10.40
C LYS A 138 -8.37 -27.13 -11.12
N LYS A 139 -7.08 -26.90 -10.85
CA LYS A 139 -5.98 -27.67 -11.46
C LYS A 139 -5.99 -29.14 -11.01
N ALA A 140 -6.34 -29.38 -9.75
CA ALA A 140 -6.50 -30.70 -9.17
C ALA A 140 -7.83 -31.40 -9.55
N LYS A 141 -8.68 -30.75 -10.38
CA LYS A 141 -10.00 -31.26 -10.78
C LYS A 141 -10.92 -31.57 -9.59
N VAL A 142 -10.79 -30.81 -8.50
CA VAL A 142 -11.67 -30.94 -7.32
C VAL A 142 -13.04 -30.31 -7.59
N HIS A 143 -13.10 -29.35 -8.51
CA HIS A 143 -14.35 -28.74 -8.98
C HIS A 143 -14.26 -28.37 -10.46
N ASP A 144 -15.42 -28.23 -11.11
CA ASP A 144 -15.55 -27.84 -12.52
C ASP A 144 -15.98 -26.38 -12.71
N GLU A 145 -15.93 -25.57 -11.64
CA GLU A 145 -16.30 -24.16 -11.73
C GLU A 145 -15.44 -23.39 -12.73
N GLU A 146 -16.12 -22.53 -13.49
CA GLU A 146 -15.47 -21.82 -14.58
C GLU A 146 -14.79 -20.54 -14.15
N PHE A 147 -15.43 -19.83 -13.23
CA PHE A 147 -14.96 -18.61 -12.60
C PHE A 147 -15.33 -18.60 -11.12
N LEU A 148 -14.56 -17.88 -10.31
CA LEU A 148 -14.71 -17.85 -8.86
C LEU A 148 -15.87 -16.93 -8.46
N THR A 149 -16.90 -17.52 -7.83
CA THR A 149 -18.11 -16.81 -7.38
C THR A 149 -18.40 -17.02 -5.88
N ARG A 150 -17.47 -17.63 -5.15
CA ARG A 150 -17.64 -18.00 -3.73
C ARG A 150 -16.82 -17.09 -2.80
N GLY A 151 -17.19 -17.07 -1.52
CA GLY A 151 -16.47 -16.29 -0.51
C GLY A 151 -16.60 -14.79 -0.73
N LEU A 152 -15.49 -14.04 -0.61
CA LEU A 152 -15.50 -12.58 -0.83
C LEU A 152 -15.81 -12.21 -2.29
N TRP A 153 -15.54 -13.12 -3.22
CA TRP A 153 -15.80 -12.95 -4.65
C TRP A 153 -17.29 -13.05 -5.01
N SER A 154 -18.14 -13.51 -4.08
CA SER A 154 -19.60 -13.41 -4.23
C SER A 154 -20.14 -12.04 -3.82
N ARG A 155 -19.38 -11.30 -3.01
CA ARG A 155 -19.79 -10.01 -2.44
C ARG A 155 -19.37 -8.82 -3.31
N SER A 156 -18.26 -8.94 -4.01
CA SER A 156 -17.74 -7.95 -4.96
C SER A 156 -16.90 -8.66 -6.03
N GLN A 157 -16.83 -8.10 -7.24
CA GLN A 157 -16.02 -8.68 -8.33
C GLN A 157 -14.51 -8.56 -8.07
N PHE A 158 -14.08 -7.53 -7.32
CA PHE A 158 -12.68 -7.26 -7.00
C PHE A 158 -12.46 -7.01 -5.50
N PRO A 159 -12.70 -8.04 -4.64
CA PRO A 159 -12.60 -7.88 -3.19
C PRO A 159 -11.17 -7.55 -2.74
N ASN A 160 -10.16 -8.07 -3.42
CA ASN A 160 -8.76 -7.75 -3.15
C ASN A 160 -8.44 -6.26 -3.38
N TYR A 161 -8.96 -5.65 -4.46
CA TYR A 161 -8.78 -4.21 -4.70
C TYR A 161 -9.51 -3.35 -3.68
N PHE A 162 -10.66 -3.79 -3.16
CA PHE A 162 -11.31 -3.10 -2.05
C PHE A 162 -10.44 -3.13 -0.79
N GLY A 163 -9.82 -4.27 -0.48
CA GLY A 163 -8.85 -4.40 0.61
C GLY A 163 -7.65 -3.47 0.45
N GLU A 164 -7.06 -3.45 -0.75
CA GLU A 164 -5.91 -2.59 -1.08
C GLU A 164 -6.27 -1.10 -0.97
N ILE A 165 -7.40 -0.67 -1.52
CA ILE A 165 -7.83 0.74 -1.38
C ILE A 165 -8.11 1.09 0.09
N SER A 166 -8.71 0.17 0.83
CA SER A 166 -9.01 0.37 2.26
C SER A 166 -7.73 0.52 3.06
N LEU A 167 -6.70 -0.30 2.82
CA LEU A 167 -5.48 -0.21 3.60
C LEU A 167 -4.71 1.10 3.35
N TRP A 168 -4.67 1.58 2.10
CA TRP A 168 -4.07 2.88 1.78
C TRP A 168 -4.88 4.04 2.38
N THR A 169 -6.20 3.88 2.43
CA THR A 169 -7.09 4.85 3.10
C THR A 169 -6.84 4.89 4.61
N GLY A 170 -6.57 3.74 5.23
CA GLY A 170 -6.18 3.67 6.65
C GLY A 170 -4.89 4.43 6.94
N ILE A 171 -3.85 4.23 6.12
CA ILE A 171 -2.58 4.97 6.22
C ILE A 171 -2.82 6.49 6.07
N ALA A 172 -3.59 6.89 5.05
CA ALA A 172 -3.95 8.29 4.83
C ALA A 172 -4.73 8.90 5.99
N THR A 173 -5.64 8.13 6.62
CA THR A 173 -6.45 8.59 7.75
C THR A 173 -5.60 8.87 8.98
N ALA A 174 -4.68 7.95 9.33
CA ALA A 174 -3.75 8.15 10.43
C ALA A 174 -2.84 9.35 10.17
N ALA A 175 -2.24 9.42 8.97
CA ALA A 175 -1.35 10.52 8.60
C ALA A 175 -2.06 11.87 8.61
N PHE A 176 -3.29 11.95 8.09
CA PHE A 176 -4.06 13.19 8.07
C PHE A 176 -4.33 13.72 9.48
N GLY A 177 -4.66 12.85 10.44
CA GLY A 177 -4.94 13.27 11.81
C GLY A 177 -3.78 14.00 12.48
N VAL A 178 -2.56 13.51 12.24
CA VAL A 178 -1.32 14.15 12.68
C VAL A 178 -1.05 15.43 11.86
N LEU A 179 -1.10 15.34 10.53
CA LEU A 179 -0.78 16.46 9.63
C LEU A 179 -1.76 17.62 9.72
N ALA A 180 -3.01 17.39 10.15
CA ALA A 180 -4.00 18.43 10.35
C ALA A 180 -3.76 19.24 11.64
N ALA A 181 -2.98 18.71 12.59
CA ALA A 181 -2.71 19.37 13.86
C ALA A 181 -1.96 20.69 13.62
N ARG A 182 -2.40 21.76 14.28
CA ARG A 182 -1.83 23.11 14.12
C ARG A 182 -0.30 23.17 14.33
N PRO A 183 0.29 22.56 15.38
CA PRO A 183 1.75 22.61 15.55
C PRO A 183 2.50 21.85 14.46
N ILE A 184 1.93 20.76 13.95
CA ILE A 184 2.50 19.98 12.85
C ILE A 184 2.48 20.79 11.55
N ARG A 185 1.35 21.43 11.24
CA ARG A 185 1.23 22.35 10.10
C ARG A 185 2.22 23.51 10.20
N ALA A 186 2.37 24.11 11.38
CA ALA A 186 3.35 25.16 11.61
C ALA A 186 4.78 24.67 11.38
N GLY A 187 5.12 23.46 11.85
CA GLY A 187 6.42 22.83 11.64
C GLY A 187 6.74 22.51 10.18
N LEU A 188 5.71 22.26 9.36
CA LEU A 188 5.82 22.06 7.91
C LEU A 188 5.76 23.37 7.11
N GLY A 189 5.58 24.52 7.76
CA GLY A 189 5.38 25.81 7.08
C GLY A 189 4.05 25.91 6.32
N LEU A 190 3.07 25.05 6.63
CA LEU A 190 1.75 25.10 6.01
C LEU A 190 0.92 26.27 6.56
N PRO A 191 -0.01 26.84 5.75
CA PRO A 191 -0.90 27.91 6.20
C PRO A 191 -1.68 27.53 7.47
N LEU A 192 -1.77 28.46 8.43
CA LEU A 192 -2.45 28.19 9.70
C LEU A 192 -3.99 28.28 9.59
N GLY A 193 -4.51 28.99 8.59
CA GLY A 193 -5.94 29.08 8.29
C GLY A 193 -6.53 27.82 7.66
N ILE A 194 -7.73 27.94 7.08
CA ILE A 194 -8.48 26.81 6.48
C ILE A 194 -7.76 26.11 5.32
N ALA A 195 -6.83 26.80 4.66
CA ALA A 195 -6.03 26.22 3.58
C ALA A 195 -5.07 25.13 4.09
N GLY A 196 -4.59 25.22 5.34
CA GLY A 196 -3.64 24.26 5.90
C GLY A 196 -4.18 22.84 5.99
N PRO A 197 -5.33 22.61 6.66
CA PRO A 197 -5.94 21.29 6.75
C PRO A 197 -6.32 20.73 5.37
N ALA A 198 -6.76 21.58 4.43
CA ALA A 198 -7.06 21.15 3.08
C ALA A 198 -5.81 20.62 2.33
N LEU A 199 -4.67 21.30 2.47
CA LEU A 199 -3.40 20.83 1.91
C LEU A 199 -2.93 19.53 2.58
N ALA A 200 -3.00 19.45 3.92
CA ALA A 200 -2.67 18.23 4.67
C ALA A 200 -3.54 17.03 4.23
N MET A 201 -4.84 17.27 3.99
CA MET A 201 -5.76 16.26 3.45
C MET A 201 -5.33 15.83 2.05
N GLY A 202 -5.02 16.78 1.16
CA GLY A 202 -4.53 16.49 -0.19
C GLY A 202 -3.25 15.65 -0.18
N MET A 203 -2.28 16.01 0.65
CA MET A 203 -1.02 15.28 0.80
C MET A 203 -1.21 13.86 1.36
N SER A 204 -2.20 13.68 2.23
CA SER A 204 -2.49 12.37 2.85
C SER A 204 -3.25 11.44 1.90
N TYR A 205 -4.31 11.96 1.27
CA TYR A 205 -5.25 11.17 0.47
C TYR A 205 -4.86 11.02 -1.01
N ILE A 206 -3.78 11.67 -1.48
CA ILE A 206 -3.27 11.42 -2.82
C ILE A 206 -2.93 9.95 -3.04
N SER A 207 -2.44 9.26 -2.00
CA SER A 207 -2.00 7.87 -2.06
C SER A 207 -3.17 6.92 -2.37
N PRO A 208 -4.23 6.84 -1.53
CA PRO A 208 -5.38 6.01 -1.85
C PRO A 208 -6.12 6.46 -3.11
N ALA A 209 -6.16 7.76 -3.43
CA ALA A 209 -6.77 8.25 -4.66
C ALA A 209 -6.01 7.77 -5.91
N PHE A 210 -4.68 7.85 -5.89
CA PHE A 210 -3.81 7.40 -6.97
C PHE A 210 -3.90 5.87 -7.14
N VAL A 211 -3.81 5.10 -6.06
CA VAL A 211 -3.97 3.64 -6.10
C VAL A 211 -5.35 3.25 -6.65
N SER A 212 -6.42 3.92 -6.18
CA SER A 212 -7.77 3.69 -6.68
C SER A 212 -7.89 3.98 -8.18
N PHE A 213 -7.31 5.09 -8.64
CA PHE A 213 -7.30 5.44 -10.05
C PHE A 213 -6.59 4.37 -10.90
N LEU A 214 -5.41 3.92 -10.45
CA LEU A 214 -4.64 2.90 -11.14
C LEU A 214 -5.40 1.57 -11.23
N LEU A 215 -5.91 1.10 -10.10
CA LEU A 215 -6.65 -0.16 -10.03
C LEU A 215 -7.95 -0.10 -10.82
N LEU A 216 -8.71 0.99 -10.76
CA LEU A 216 -10.04 1.05 -11.36
C LEU A 216 -10.02 1.49 -12.83
N LYS A 217 -8.99 2.22 -13.28
CA LYS A 217 -8.99 2.86 -14.60
C LYS A 217 -7.83 2.47 -15.51
N ILE A 218 -6.69 2.02 -14.99
CA ILE A 218 -5.50 1.75 -15.81
C ILE A 218 -5.20 0.25 -15.88
N SER A 219 -4.90 -0.38 -14.74
CA SER A 219 -4.38 -1.75 -14.70
C SER A 219 -5.40 -2.75 -14.16
N GLY A 220 -5.83 -2.61 -12.91
CA GLY A 220 -6.52 -3.66 -12.17
C GLY A 220 -7.79 -4.19 -12.83
N VAL A 221 -8.87 -3.43 -12.75
CA VAL A 221 -10.22 -3.76 -13.21
C VAL A 221 -10.28 -3.84 -14.75
N PRO A 222 -9.78 -2.86 -15.53
CA PRO A 222 -9.97 -2.88 -16.98
C PRO A 222 -9.30 -4.08 -17.66
N LEU A 223 -8.06 -4.40 -17.27
CA LEU A 223 -7.34 -5.54 -17.85
C LEU A 223 -7.99 -6.87 -17.46
N SER A 224 -8.43 -6.99 -16.21
CA SER A 224 -9.11 -8.18 -15.71
C SER A 224 -10.46 -8.38 -16.38
N GLU A 225 -11.29 -7.34 -16.45
CA GLU A 225 -12.59 -7.39 -17.12
C GLU A 225 -12.46 -7.74 -18.60
N LYS A 226 -11.50 -7.14 -19.31
CA LYS A 226 -11.26 -7.47 -20.73
C LYS A 226 -10.97 -8.95 -20.90
N LYS A 227 -10.02 -9.49 -20.12
CA LYS A 227 -9.65 -10.91 -20.15
C LYS A 227 -10.82 -11.83 -19.81
N TYR A 228 -11.62 -11.51 -18.79
CA TYR A 228 -12.75 -12.34 -18.39
C TYR A 228 -13.93 -12.25 -19.37
N ASN A 229 -14.19 -11.08 -19.94
CA ASN A 229 -15.24 -10.91 -20.94
C ASN A 229 -14.88 -11.64 -22.26
N GLU A 230 -13.62 -11.62 -22.68
CA GLU A 230 -13.16 -12.40 -23.83
C GLU A 230 -13.37 -13.91 -23.61
N ARG A 231 -13.12 -14.39 -22.39
CA ARG A 231 -13.20 -15.82 -22.07
C ARG A 231 -14.63 -16.32 -21.77
N TYR A 232 -15.41 -15.54 -21.02
CA TYR A 232 -16.69 -15.97 -20.44
C TYR A 232 -17.87 -15.09 -20.85
N GLY A 233 -17.65 -14.03 -21.63
CA GLY A 233 -18.68 -13.05 -21.98
C GLY A 233 -19.87 -13.63 -22.76
N HIS A 234 -19.71 -14.78 -23.42
CA HIS A 234 -20.79 -15.47 -24.11
C HIS A 234 -21.70 -16.30 -23.17
N ARG A 235 -21.29 -16.52 -21.91
CA ARG A 235 -22.05 -17.36 -20.98
C ARG A 235 -23.06 -16.55 -20.17
N LYS A 236 -24.28 -17.06 -20.08
CA LYS A 236 -25.38 -16.43 -19.34
C LYS A 236 -25.13 -16.37 -17.82
N ASP A 237 -24.51 -17.41 -17.25
CA ASP A 237 -24.18 -17.46 -15.82
C ASP A 237 -23.15 -16.39 -15.42
N TYR A 238 -22.13 -16.16 -16.25
CA TYR A 238 -21.15 -15.10 -16.06
C TYR A 238 -21.77 -13.70 -16.17
N GLN A 239 -22.62 -13.47 -17.16
CA GLN A 239 -23.34 -12.20 -17.31
C GLN A 239 -24.22 -11.92 -16.09
N ALA A 240 -25.01 -12.91 -15.65
CA ALA A 240 -25.86 -12.79 -14.47
C ALA A 240 -25.05 -12.53 -13.19
N TRP A 241 -23.92 -13.21 -12.99
CA TRP A 241 -23.02 -12.95 -11.87
C TRP A 241 -22.48 -11.51 -11.91
N LYS A 242 -22.05 -11.04 -13.08
CA LYS A 242 -21.46 -9.71 -13.26
C LYS A 242 -22.49 -8.59 -13.00
N GLU A 243 -23.74 -8.78 -13.40
CA GLU A 243 -24.83 -7.83 -13.14
C GLU A 243 -25.23 -7.81 -11.67
N ASN A 244 -25.27 -8.99 -11.03
CA ASN A 244 -25.69 -9.11 -9.63
C ASN A 244 -24.56 -8.89 -8.62
N THR A 245 -23.31 -8.71 -9.04
CA THR A 245 -22.17 -8.53 -8.13
C THR A 245 -21.56 -7.15 -8.34
N PRO A 246 -21.51 -6.28 -7.31
CA PRO A 246 -20.92 -4.95 -7.46
C PRO A 246 -19.44 -5.05 -7.76
N LYS A 247 -18.89 -4.05 -8.47
CA LYS A 247 -17.48 -4.09 -8.88
C LYS A 247 -16.52 -4.08 -7.69
N LEU A 248 -16.69 -3.13 -6.76
CA LEU A 248 -15.72 -2.86 -5.70
C LEU A 248 -16.31 -2.96 -4.30
N ILE A 249 -17.32 -2.15 -3.98
CA ILE A 249 -17.91 -2.12 -2.63
C ILE A 249 -18.66 -3.43 -2.37
N PRO A 250 -18.30 -4.22 -1.34
CA PRO A 250 -18.95 -5.49 -1.06
C PRO A 250 -20.44 -5.35 -0.71
N LYS A 251 -21.27 -6.26 -1.20
CA LYS A 251 -22.68 -6.37 -0.75
C LYS A 251 -22.74 -6.74 0.73
N LEU A 252 -23.33 -5.86 1.53
CA LEU A 252 -23.75 -6.17 2.89
C LEU A 252 -25.16 -6.74 2.79
N PHE A 253 -25.27 -8.05 3.03
CA PHE A 253 -26.50 -8.86 2.95
C PHE A 253 -26.88 -9.25 1.51
#